data_AF-A0A657Q4U0-F1
#
_entry.id   AF-A0A657Q4U0-F1
#
_cell.length_a   1.000
_cell.length_b   1.000
_cell.length_c   1.000
_cell.angle_alpha   90.00
_cell.angle_beta   90.00
_cell.angle_gamma   90.00
#
_symmetry.space_group_name_H-M   'P 1'
#
loop_
_entity.id
_entity.type
_entity.pdbx_description
1 polymer ?
#
loop_
_entity_poly.entity_id
_entity_poly.type
_entity_poly.pdbx_seq_one_letter_code
_entity_poly.pdbx_strand_id
1 'polypeptide(L)'
;MLAASASCVAGEAAVPLQAMIDAAEPNSVLTPAPGVYAGPVTITKPLVLDGRDQVTVDAGGRGSVIYLQSDGVTLKNLRLVNSGASHNDIDAGVQVRGNFNVIKDNVIEDCLFGVDLQQSEHNVVRRNRIASKPVELGVRGDAIRLWYSFRNKISENRVRDSRDIVVWYSADNEIIGNDARRGRYSLHFMYSQYNKVEANHFENNAVGIFLMYSDGIVVRDNHISRAAGPTGVGIGFKETSDLLIEGNEVLNCATGLYIDVSPFQPDTVNHFHDNLIAYNGVGVRWLNDWHGNVFQDNRFKGNVTQVMVTGGKSANRNEWSGNHWDDYEGFDLNGDGVGDKPYQLYSYADRVWMDVPSAQFFKGSPMLEMLDFLERLAPFSDPDLVVSDDKPYMRGDFQVAALRRTAPQRGQPPEEAGEAPRPGSGAAAAPSSLDLLRQSLGRE
;
A
#
# COMPACT_ATOMS: atom_id res chain seq x y z
N MET A 1 -40.82 -2.41 12.15
CA MET A 1 -41.27 -3.82 12.11
C MET A 1 -41.63 -4.13 10.66
N LEU A 2 -40.72 -4.75 9.91
CA LEU A 2 -40.94 -5.34 8.59
C LEU A 2 -39.81 -6.35 8.41
N ALA A 3 -40.11 -7.60 8.74
CA ALA A 3 -39.20 -8.73 8.62
C ALA A 3 -39.15 -9.17 7.16
N ALA A 4 -37.97 -9.12 6.55
CA ALA A 4 -37.72 -9.77 5.27
C ALA A 4 -37.50 -11.26 5.53
N SER A 5 -38.43 -12.08 5.04
CA SER A 5 -38.37 -13.54 5.06
C SER A 5 -37.21 -14.04 4.21
N ALA A 6 -36.18 -14.61 4.84
CA ALA A 6 -35.19 -15.43 4.18
C ALA A 6 -35.83 -16.76 3.77
N SER A 7 -36.01 -16.95 2.47
CA SER A 7 -36.44 -18.24 1.91
C SER A 7 -35.23 -19.17 1.87
N CYS A 8 -35.15 -20.11 2.80
CA CYS A 8 -34.21 -21.22 2.74
C CYS A 8 -34.62 -22.16 1.60
N VAL A 9 -33.92 -22.08 0.46
CA VAL A 9 -33.96 -23.17 -0.53
C VAL A 9 -33.11 -24.30 0.05
N ALA A 10 -33.74 -25.43 0.33
CA ALA A 10 -33.06 -26.64 0.76
C ALA A 10 -32.08 -27.09 -0.35
N GLY A 11 -30.78 -26.96 -0.07
CA GLY A 11 -29.71 -27.25 -1.02
C GLY A 11 -29.54 -28.74 -1.27
N GLU A 12 -29.49 -29.11 -2.55
CA GLU A 12 -28.89 -30.35 -3.04
C GLU A 12 -27.53 -30.55 -2.36
N ALA A 13 -27.24 -31.75 -1.86
CA ALA A 13 -25.99 -32.01 -1.14
C ALA A 13 -24.79 -31.67 -2.02
N ALA A 14 -23.92 -30.77 -1.56
CA ALA A 14 -22.79 -30.30 -2.34
C ALA A 14 -21.90 -31.47 -2.81
N VAL A 15 -21.50 -31.43 -4.09
CA VAL A 15 -20.74 -32.52 -4.72
C VAL A 15 -19.34 -32.59 -4.11
N PRO A 16 -18.82 -33.76 -3.69
CA PRO A 16 -17.49 -33.84 -3.09
C PRO A 16 -16.39 -33.62 -4.13
N LEU A 17 -15.67 -32.50 -4.05
CA LEU A 17 -14.56 -32.19 -4.98
C LEU A 17 -13.32 -33.05 -4.71
N GLN A 18 -13.09 -33.47 -3.46
CA GLN A 18 -11.92 -34.28 -3.10
C GLN A 18 -11.81 -35.56 -3.94
N ALA A 19 -12.92 -36.27 -4.16
CA ALA A 19 -12.90 -37.49 -4.97
C ALA A 19 -12.47 -37.25 -6.42
N MET A 20 -12.81 -36.09 -6.99
CA MET A 20 -12.38 -35.71 -8.34
C MET A 20 -10.88 -35.37 -8.38
N ILE A 21 -10.38 -34.68 -7.35
CA ILE A 21 -8.95 -34.39 -7.18
C ILE A 21 -8.17 -35.69 -7.03
N ASP A 22 -8.63 -36.62 -6.21
CA ASP A 22 -7.98 -37.91 -5.95
C ASP A 22 -7.92 -38.77 -7.22
N ALA A 23 -8.97 -38.75 -8.04
CA ALA A 23 -9.03 -39.49 -9.31
C ALA A 23 -8.23 -38.85 -10.46
N ALA A 24 -7.91 -37.56 -10.39
CA ALA A 24 -7.18 -36.87 -11.45
C ALA A 24 -5.73 -37.38 -11.57
N GLU A 25 -5.21 -37.57 -12.78
CA GLU A 25 -3.80 -37.92 -12.97
C GLU A 25 -2.88 -36.75 -12.57
N PRO A 26 -1.68 -36.99 -12.03
CA PRO A 26 -0.69 -35.92 -11.83
C PRO A 26 -0.42 -35.14 -13.13
N ASN A 27 -0.26 -33.83 -13.01
CA ASN A 27 -0.10 -32.86 -14.09
C ASN A 27 -1.31 -32.74 -15.05
N SER A 28 -2.44 -33.36 -14.74
CA SER A 28 -3.66 -33.22 -15.54
C SER A 28 -4.39 -31.89 -15.27
N VAL A 29 -5.34 -31.57 -16.15
CA VAL A 29 -6.27 -30.45 -15.97
C VAL A 29 -7.60 -31.01 -15.50
N LEU A 30 -7.98 -30.72 -14.26
CA LEU A 30 -9.29 -30.98 -13.70
C LEU A 30 -10.20 -29.77 -13.95
N THR A 31 -11.24 -29.97 -14.75
CA THR A 31 -12.32 -28.99 -14.94
C THR A 31 -13.64 -29.59 -14.46
N PRO A 32 -14.04 -29.33 -13.21
CA PRO A 32 -15.35 -29.75 -12.73
C PRO A 32 -16.49 -29.12 -13.54
N ALA A 33 -17.65 -29.79 -13.55
CA ALA A 33 -18.85 -29.20 -14.14
C ALA A 33 -19.29 -27.97 -13.32
N PRO A 34 -20.07 -27.04 -13.90
CA PRO A 34 -20.63 -25.91 -13.17
C PRO A 34 -21.38 -26.37 -11.91
N GLY A 35 -21.10 -25.75 -10.77
CA GLY A 35 -21.76 -26.13 -9.52
C GLY A 35 -21.04 -25.70 -8.24
N VAL A 36 -21.65 -26.11 -7.11
CA VAL A 36 -21.11 -25.91 -5.76
C VAL A 36 -20.58 -27.24 -5.24
N TYR A 37 -19.33 -27.21 -4.78
CA TYR A 37 -18.63 -28.38 -4.29
C TYR A 37 -18.28 -28.25 -2.82
N ALA A 38 -18.39 -29.35 -2.09
CA ALA A 38 -18.03 -29.43 -0.69
C ALA A 38 -16.50 -29.42 -0.54
N GLY A 39 -15.99 -28.45 0.20
CA GLY A 39 -14.67 -28.47 0.82
C GLY A 39 -14.76 -28.73 2.34
N PRO A 40 -13.65 -28.59 3.08
CA PRO A 40 -12.28 -28.38 2.60
C PRO A 40 -11.77 -29.44 1.62
N VAL A 41 -10.82 -29.08 0.77
CA VAL A 41 -10.09 -30.05 -0.06
C VAL A 41 -8.58 -29.92 0.11
N THR A 42 -7.87 -31.04 -0.04
CA THR A 42 -6.42 -31.11 0.02
C THR A 42 -5.87 -31.57 -1.34
N ILE A 43 -4.93 -30.81 -1.89
CA ILE A 43 -4.23 -31.12 -3.14
C ILE A 43 -2.79 -31.50 -2.82
N THR A 44 -2.44 -32.76 -3.05
CA THR A 44 -1.12 -33.35 -2.72
C THR A 44 -0.29 -33.72 -3.95
N LYS A 45 -0.80 -33.47 -5.16
CA LYS A 45 -0.12 -33.74 -6.44
C LYS A 45 -0.23 -32.53 -7.37
N PRO A 46 0.74 -32.33 -8.29
CA PRO A 46 0.66 -31.27 -9.29
C PRO A 46 -0.57 -31.50 -10.15
N LEU A 47 -1.37 -30.46 -10.38
CA LEU A 47 -2.51 -30.45 -11.30
C LEU A 47 -2.95 -29.02 -11.58
N VAL A 48 -3.78 -28.84 -12.59
CA VAL A 48 -4.53 -27.60 -12.82
C VAL A 48 -5.98 -27.81 -12.41
N LEU A 49 -6.46 -27.08 -11.41
CA LEU A 49 -7.88 -26.98 -11.08
C LEU A 49 -8.44 -25.71 -11.69
N ASP A 50 -9.28 -25.87 -12.71
CA ASP A 50 -9.89 -24.78 -13.47
C ASP A 50 -11.41 -24.77 -13.26
N GLY A 51 -11.92 -23.75 -12.57
CA GLY A 51 -13.34 -23.59 -12.32
C GLY A 51 -14.13 -22.97 -13.48
N ARG A 52 -13.46 -22.42 -14.50
CA ARG A 52 -14.06 -21.68 -15.62
C ARG A 52 -15.13 -20.67 -15.20
N ASP A 53 -14.92 -20.02 -14.06
CA ASP A 53 -15.81 -19.03 -13.43
C ASP A 53 -17.19 -19.57 -13.04
N GLN A 54 -17.33 -20.90 -12.98
CA GLN A 54 -18.61 -21.60 -12.78
C GLN A 54 -18.57 -22.61 -11.63
N VAL A 55 -17.42 -22.74 -10.95
CA VAL A 55 -17.22 -23.66 -9.82
C VAL A 55 -17.03 -22.88 -8.54
N THR A 56 -17.87 -23.16 -7.55
CA THR A 56 -17.70 -22.70 -6.17
C THR A 56 -17.22 -23.86 -5.29
N VAL A 57 -16.20 -23.62 -4.46
CA VAL A 57 -15.76 -24.53 -3.39
C VAL A 57 -16.15 -23.90 -2.05
N ASP A 58 -16.99 -24.59 -1.29
CA ASP A 58 -17.56 -24.12 -0.03
C ASP A 58 -17.06 -24.98 1.13
N ALA A 59 -16.31 -24.39 2.06
CA ALA A 59 -15.77 -25.11 3.21
C ALA A 59 -16.75 -25.26 4.39
N GLY A 60 -17.98 -24.73 4.26
CA GLY A 60 -19.04 -24.90 5.25
C GLY A 60 -18.71 -24.35 6.63
N GLY A 61 -17.91 -23.29 6.70
CA GLY A 61 -17.50 -22.62 7.94
C GLY A 61 -16.43 -23.37 8.74
N ARG A 62 -15.67 -24.28 8.12
CA ARG A 62 -14.65 -25.11 8.80
C ARG A 62 -13.35 -25.13 8.02
N GLY A 63 -12.22 -24.90 8.69
CA GLY A 63 -10.90 -25.03 8.09
C GLY A 63 -10.64 -24.01 6.97
N SER A 64 -9.58 -24.25 6.21
CA SER A 64 -9.33 -23.55 4.95
C SER A 64 -10.14 -24.19 3.82
N VAL A 65 -10.46 -23.42 2.77
CA VAL A 65 -11.20 -23.97 1.60
C VAL A 65 -10.33 -24.94 0.82
N ILE A 66 -9.07 -24.57 0.57
CA ILE A 66 -8.09 -25.42 -0.10
C ILE A 66 -6.80 -25.48 0.73
N TYR A 67 -6.36 -26.69 1.02
CA TYR A 67 -5.00 -26.99 1.50
C TYR A 67 -4.15 -27.45 0.32
N LEU A 68 -3.22 -26.61 -0.12
CA LEU A 68 -2.30 -26.87 -1.22
C LEU A 68 -0.97 -27.37 -0.65
N GLN A 69 -0.76 -28.69 -0.71
CA GLN A 69 0.39 -29.41 -0.14
C GLN A 69 1.22 -30.08 -1.25
N SER A 70 1.37 -29.40 -2.38
CA SER A 70 2.11 -29.90 -3.53
C SER A 70 2.79 -28.75 -4.27
N ASP A 71 3.73 -29.10 -5.14
CA ASP A 71 4.41 -28.16 -6.02
C ASP A 71 3.73 -28.15 -7.40
N GLY A 72 3.84 -27.03 -8.12
CA GLY A 72 3.39 -26.95 -9.52
C GLY A 72 1.87 -27.03 -9.74
N VAL A 73 1.06 -26.75 -8.70
CA VAL A 73 -0.40 -26.69 -8.79
C VAL A 73 -0.82 -25.33 -9.36
N THR A 74 -1.81 -25.34 -10.26
CA THR A 74 -2.51 -24.11 -10.68
C THR A 74 -3.96 -24.13 -10.22
N LEU A 75 -4.36 -23.14 -9.44
CA LEU A 75 -5.75 -22.87 -9.06
C LEU A 75 -6.25 -21.65 -9.82
N LYS A 76 -7.28 -21.81 -10.66
CA LYS A 76 -7.82 -20.68 -11.44
C LYS A 76 -9.31 -20.69 -11.67
N ASN A 77 -9.88 -19.48 -11.80
CA ASN A 77 -11.27 -19.24 -12.15
C ASN A 77 -12.26 -19.92 -11.19
N LEU A 78 -11.90 -19.99 -9.90
CA LEU A 78 -12.70 -20.59 -8.83
C LEU A 78 -13.33 -19.50 -7.96
N ARG A 79 -14.48 -19.81 -7.38
CA ARG A 79 -15.03 -19.08 -6.23
C ARG A 79 -14.80 -19.89 -4.95
N LEU A 80 -14.01 -19.38 -4.02
CA LEU A 80 -13.63 -20.04 -2.77
C LEU A 80 -14.30 -19.32 -1.60
N VAL A 81 -15.12 -20.03 -0.82
CA VAL A 81 -15.99 -19.40 0.18
C VAL A 81 -16.10 -20.17 1.49
N ASN A 82 -16.55 -19.42 2.51
CA ASN A 82 -16.97 -19.93 3.81
C ASN A 82 -15.89 -20.74 4.54
N SER A 83 -14.65 -20.22 4.61
CA SER A 83 -13.65 -20.81 5.51
C SER A 83 -14.15 -20.78 6.96
N GLY A 84 -13.45 -21.49 7.85
CA GLY A 84 -13.59 -21.31 9.29
C GLY A 84 -13.15 -19.92 9.77
N ALA A 85 -13.09 -19.75 11.10
CA ALA A 85 -12.79 -18.48 11.77
C ALA A 85 -11.62 -18.58 12.76
N SER A 86 -10.79 -19.62 12.67
CA SER A 86 -9.63 -19.82 13.53
C SER A 86 -8.46 -18.96 13.07
N HIS A 87 -8.03 -18.04 13.94
CA HIS A 87 -6.78 -17.31 13.77
C HIS A 87 -5.54 -18.17 14.04
N ASN A 88 -5.70 -19.25 14.82
CA ASN A 88 -4.59 -20.14 15.14
C ASN A 88 -4.31 -21.09 13.98
N ASP A 89 -5.35 -21.61 13.33
CA ASP A 89 -5.23 -22.54 12.21
C ASP A 89 -5.09 -21.84 10.86
N ILE A 90 -5.26 -20.51 10.84
CA ILE A 90 -5.21 -19.66 9.66
C ILE A 90 -6.24 -20.15 8.62
N ASP A 91 -7.51 -20.15 9.01
CA ASP A 91 -8.61 -20.58 8.14
C ASP A 91 -8.70 -19.67 6.91
N ALA A 92 -8.16 -20.13 5.79
CA ALA A 92 -7.93 -19.35 4.58
C ALA A 92 -8.79 -19.81 3.40
N GLY A 93 -8.90 -18.97 2.37
CA GLY A 93 -9.34 -19.42 1.05
C GLY A 93 -8.36 -20.46 0.47
N VAL A 94 -7.06 -20.16 0.52
CA VAL A 94 -6.02 -21.10 0.11
C VAL A 94 -4.86 -21.04 1.10
N GLN A 95 -4.55 -22.18 1.72
CA GLN A 95 -3.32 -22.35 2.50
C GLN A 95 -2.31 -23.13 1.67
N VAL A 96 -1.09 -22.61 1.52
CA VAL A 96 -0.06 -23.12 0.61
C VAL A 96 1.17 -23.54 1.41
N ARG A 97 1.64 -24.76 1.15
CA ARG A 97 2.86 -25.36 1.73
C ARG A 97 3.78 -25.96 0.66
N GLY A 98 3.69 -25.47 -0.57
CA GLY A 98 4.46 -25.95 -1.70
C GLY A 98 4.99 -24.81 -2.57
N ASN A 99 5.79 -25.17 -3.56
CA ASN A 99 6.55 -24.26 -4.40
C ASN A 99 6.02 -24.23 -5.83
N PHE A 100 6.37 -23.18 -6.57
CA PHE A 100 6.05 -23.06 -8.00
C PHE A 100 4.54 -23.15 -8.31
N ASN A 101 3.68 -22.82 -7.35
CA ASN A 101 2.23 -22.83 -7.52
C ASN A 101 1.73 -21.53 -8.11
N VAL A 102 0.59 -21.60 -8.80
CA VAL A 102 -0.07 -20.45 -9.40
C VAL A 102 -1.51 -20.36 -8.90
N ILE A 103 -1.80 -19.40 -8.04
CA ILE A 103 -3.14 -19.09 -7.55
C ILE A 103 -3.58 -17.82 -8.26
N LYS A 104 -4.43 -17.96 -9.28
CA LYS A 104 -4.80 -16.82 -10.12
C LYS A 104 -6.26 -16.74 -10.52
N ASP A 105 -6.73 -15.53 -10.79
CA ASP A 105 -8.05 -15.33 -11.39
C ASP A 105 -9.19 -15.95 -10.52
N ASN A 106 -9.01 -16.01 -9.19
CA ASN A 106 -10.01 -16.56 -8.27
C ASN A 106 -10.77 -15.46 -7.52
N VAL A 107 -11.98 -15.78 -7.08
CA VAL A 107 -12.76 -14.98 -6.13
C VAL A 107 -12.72 -15.67 -4.77
N ILE A 108 -12.11 -15.03 -3.77
CA ILE A 108 -11.99 -15.51 -2.40
C ILE A 108 -12.78 -14.57 -1.50
N GLU A 109 -13.90 -15.03 -0.96
CA GLU A 109 -14.79 -14.20 -0.14
C GLU A 109 -15.41 -15.01 1.00
N ASP A 110 -15.83 -14.32 2.08
CA ASP A 110 -16.20 -14.95 3.34
C ASP A 110 -15.16 -15.96 3.86
N CYS A 111 -13.88 -15.69 3.61
CA CYS A 111 -12.77 -16.42 4.20
C CYS A 111 -12.08 -15.54 5.25
N LEU A 112 -11.66 -16.10 6.39
CA LEU A 112 -11.01 -15.28 7.42
C LEU A 112 -9.69 -14.73 6.85
N PHE A 113 -8.84 -15.62 6.34
CA PHE A 113 -7.65 -15.28 5.55
C PHE A 113 -7.89 -15.52 4.07
N GLY A 114 -7.21 -14.79 3.18
CA GLY A 114 -7.34 -15.00 1.74
C GLY A 114 -6.42 -16.11 1.22
N VAL A 115 -5.16 -15.75 0.94
CA VAL A 115 -4.10 -16.69 0.54
C VAL A 115 -2.96 -16.63 1.55
N ASP A 116 -2.61 -17.78 2.11
CA ASP A 116 -1.54 -17.91 3.10
C ASP A 116 -0.42 -18.79 2.56
N LEU A 117 0.75 -18.19 2.31
CA LEU A 117 1.99 -18.87 1.92
C LEU A 117 2.79 -19.17 3.18
N GLN A 118 2.96 -20.45 3.51
CA GLN A 118 3.76 -20.91 4.65
C GLN A 118 4.99 -21.66 4.14
N GLN A 119 6.19 -21.15 4.43
CA GLN A 119 7.45 -21.80 4.08
C GLN A 119 7.52 -22.20 2.59
N SER A 120 7.11 -21.28 1.73
CA SER A 120 6.84 -21.56 0.32
C SER A 120 7.60 -20.59 -0.58
N GLU A 121 8.10 -21.11 -1.71
CA GLU A 121 8.95 -20.35 -2.63
C GLU A 121 8.46 -20.39 -4.08
N HIS A 122 8.79 -19.34 -4.84
CA HIS A 122 8.52 -19.25 -6.27
C HIS A 122 7.03 -19.37 -6.68
N ASN A 123 6.12 -19.05 -5.76
CA ASN A 123 4.69 -19.06 -6.04
C ASN A 123 4.23 -17.75 -6.67
N VAL A 124 3.14 -17.82 -7.41
CA VAL A 124 2.47 -16.67 -8.04
C VAL A 124 1.06 -16.57 -7.49
N VAL A 125 0.75 -15.47 -6.80
CA VAL A 125 -0.59 -15.10 -6.39
C VAL A 125 -1.00 -13.90 -7.23
N ARG A 126 -1.88 -14.10 -8.22
CA ARG A 126 -2.15 -13.06 -9.22
C ARG A 126 -3.61 -12.88 -9.62
N ARG A 127 -4.07 -11.63 -9.75
CA ARG A 127 -5.43 -11.31 -10.23
C ARG A 127 -6.55 -12.00 -9.45
N ASN A 128 -6.34 -12.23 -8.14
CA ASN A 128 -7.40 -12.71 -7.27
C ASN A 128 -8.20 -11.53 -6.73
N ARG A 129 -9.51 -11.70 -6.57
CA ARG A 129 -10.38 -10.80 -5.80
C ARG A 129 -10.55 -11.38 -4.41
N ILE A 130 -10.06 -10.68 -3.39
CA ILE A 130 -10.01 -11.19 -2.02
C ILE A 130 -10.79 -10.26 -1.09
N ALA A 131 -11.70 -10.83 -0.29
CA ALA A 131 -12.36 -10.14 0.80
C ALA A 131 -12.50 -11.05 2.03
N SER A 132 -12.30 -10.48 3.22
CA SER A 132 -12.41 -11.24 4.47
C SER A 132 -13.88 -11.44 4.88
N LYS A 133 -14.08 -12.15 5.99
CA LYS A 133 -15.39 -12.24 6.66
C LYS A 133 -15.88 -10.86 7.11
N PRO A 134 -17.21 -10.62 7.18
CA PRO A 134 -17.79 -9.33 7.56
C PRO A 134 -17.74 -9.09 9.07
N VAL A 135 -16.53 -9.07 9.64
CA VAL A 135 -16.25 -8.79 11.06
C VAL A 135 -15.51 -7.45 11.20
N GLU A 136 -15.39 -6.97 12.44
CA GLU A 136 -14.62 -5.76 12.77
C GLU A 136 -13.19 -5.83 12.26
N LEU A 137 -12.64 -4.69 11.83
CA LEU A 137 -11.37 -4.61 11.12
C LEU A 137 -10.20 -5.32 11.85
N GLY A 138 -10.12 -5.15 13.17
CA GLY A 138 -9.05 -5.78 13.97
C GLY A 138 -9.14 -7.30 14.07
N VAL A 139 -10.32 -7.88 13.81
CA VAL A 139 -10.61 -9.32 13.91
C VAL A 139 -10.63 -9.99 12.54
N ARG A 140 -10.53 -9.22 11.44
CA ARG A 140 -10.36 -9.80 10.10
C ARG A 140 -9.01 -10.51 10.00
N GLY A 141 -8.93 -11.54 9.17
CA GLY A 141 -7.66 -12.14 8.80
C GLY A 141 -6.99 -11.37 7.66
N ASP A 142 -5.74 -11.76 7.41
CA ASP A 142 -4.92 -11.15 6.37
C ASP A 142 -5.35 -11.65 4.99
N ALA A 143 -5.44 -10.74 4.02
CA ALA A 143 -5.83 -11.06 2.66
C ALA A 143 -4.78 -11.92 1.96
N ILE A 144 -3.51 -11.55 2.11
CA ILE A 144 -2.38 -12.31 1.58
C ILE A 144 -1.30 -12.28 2.66
N ARG A 145 -0.85 -13.47 3.07
CA ARG A 145 0.15 -13.63 4.12
C ARG A 145 1.32 -14.43 3.58
N LEU A 146 2.52 -13.88 3.73
CA LEU A 146 3.78 -14.56 3.47
C LEU A 146 4.46 -14.80 4.81
N TRP A 147 4.72 -16.05 5.14
CA TRP A 147 5.42 -16.44 6.36
C TRP A 147 6.59 -17.36 6.00
N TYR A 148 7.83 -16.91 6.27
CA TYR A 148 9.06 -17.59 5.83
C TYR A 148 9.03 -17.98 4.35
N SER A 149 8.56 -17.08 3.49
CA SER A 149 8.29 -17.38 2.08
C SER A 149 9.13 -16.48 1.18
N PHE A 150 9.79 -17.08 0.19
CA PHE A 150 10.85 -16.41 -0.57
C PHE A 150 10.58 -16.42 -2.08
N ARG A 151 11.02 -15.38 -2.80
CA ARG A 151 11.00 -15.36 -4.27
C ARG A 151 9.59 -15.54 -4.87
N ASN A 152 8.55 -15.11 -4.16
CA ASN A 152 7.17 -15.18 -4.61
C ASN A 152 6.77 -13.90 -5.33
N LYS A 153 5.77 -14.01 -6.21
CA LYS A 153 5.19 -12.87 -6.94
C LYS A 153 3.72 -12.69 -6.55
N ILE A 154 3.44 -11.57 -5.89
CA ILE A 154 2.11 -11.14 -5.48
C ILE A 154 1.71 -9.97 -6.38
N SER A 155 0.90 -10.24 -7.40
CA SER A 155 0.66 -9.25 -8.46
C SER A 155 -0.78 -9.05 -8.87
N GLU A 156 -1.17 -7.82 -9.19
CA GLU A 156 -2.48 -7.51 -9.78
C GLU A 156 -3.68 -7.99 -8.94
N ASN A 157 -3.53 -8.23 -7.64
CA ASN A 157 -4.63 -8.69 -6.77
C ASN A 157 -5.49 -7.51 -6.34
N ARG A 158 -6.79 -7.78 -6.15
CA ARG A 158 -7.79 -6.80 -5.74
C ARG A 158 -8.32 -7.17 -4.35
N VAL A 159 -7.77 -6.54 -3.31
CA VAL A 159 -8.08 -6.78 -1.91
C VAL A 159 -9.07 -5.75 -1.39
N ARG A 160 -10.12 -6.20 -0.70
CA ARG A 160 -11.09 -5.32 -0.02
C ARG A 160 -11.49 -5.87 1.31
N ASP A 161 -11.75 -4.96 2.23
CA ASP A 161 -12.44 -5.30 3.47
C ASP A 161 -11.76 -6.50 4.18
N SER A 162 -10.43 -6.45 4.24
CA SER A 162 -9.54 -7.43 4.87
C SER A 162 -8.62 -6.72 5.85
N ARG A 163 -7.85 -7.46 6.67
CA ARG A 163 -6.92 -6.83 7.61
C ARG A 163 -5.68 -6.29 6.89
N ASP A 164 -4.76 -7.18 6.52
CA ASP A 164 -3.48 -6.78 5.92
C ASP A 164 -3.14 -7.59 4.65
N ILE A 165 -2.23 -7.05 3.82
CA ILE A 165 -1.25 -7.88 3.10
C ILE A 165 0.01 -7.88 3.95
N VAL A 166 0.49 -9.05 4.38
CA VAL A 166 1.60 -9.16 5.34
C VAL A 166 2.76 -9.99 4.79
N VAL A 167 3.97 -9.51 5.02
CA VAL A 167 5.23 -10.16 4.65
C VAL A 167 6.08 -10.31 5.90
N TRP A 168 6.24 -11.55 6.36
CA TRP A 168 6.86 -11.87 7.64
C TRP A 168 8.02 -12.86 7.46
N TYR A 169 9.21 -12.51 8.00
CA TYR A 169 10.41 -13.35 7.91
C TYR A 169 10.74 -13.79 6.48
N SER A 170 10.48 -12.93 5.50
CA SER A 170 10.40 -13.28 4.09
C SER A 170 11.30 -12.37 3.25
N ALA A 171 11.83 -12.89 2.15
CA ALA A 171 12.77 -12.14 1.31
C ALA A 171 12.62 -12.38 -0.19
N ASP A 172 13.16 -11.46 -0.98
CA ASP A 172 13.20 -11.52 -2.45
C ASP A 172 11.80 -11.61 -3.11
N ASN A 173 10.74 -11.13 -2.45
CA ASN A 173 9.39 -11.17 -3.01
C ASN A 173 9.07 -9.91 -3.82
N GLU A 174 8.26 -10.08 -4.88
CA GLU A 174 7.72 -9.01 -5.70
C GLU A 174 6.25 -8.76 -5.35
N ILE A 175 5.92 -7.55 -4.91
CA ILE A 175 4.55 -7.09 -4.62
C ILE A 175 4.22 -5.97 -5.60
N ILE A 176 3.55 -6.30 -6.72
CA ILE A 176 3.44 -5.42 -7.88
C ILE A 176 2.00 -5.22 -8.36
N GLY A 177 1.56 -3.97 -8.52
CA GLY A 177 0.29 -3.68 -9.20
C GLY A 177 -0.97 -4.10 -8.43
N ASN A 178 -0.89 -4.29 -7.11
CA ASN A 178 -2.05 -4.69 -6.30
C ASN A 178 -2.92 -3.47 -5.93
N ASP A 179 -4.23 -3.66 -5.84
CA ASP A 179 -5.20 -2.67 -5.37
C ASP A 179 -5.80 -3.14 -4.04
N ALA A 180 -5.46 -2.47 -2.94
CA ALA A 180 -5.97 -2.78 -1.60
C ALA A 180 -6.69 -1.59 -0.98
N ARG A 181 -7.95 -1.79 -0.53
CA ARG A 181 -8.77 -0.72 0.07
C ARG A 181 -9.58 -1.18 1.27
N ARG A 182 -9.86 -0.25 2.20
CA ARG A 182 -10.70 -0.47 3.40
C ARG A 182 -10.19 -1.59 4.31
N GLY A 183 -8.87 -1.74 4.37
CA GLY A 183 -8.18 -2.57 5.32
C GLY A 183 -7.41 -1.78 6.37
N ARG A 184 -6.58 -2.49 7.13
CA ARG A 184 -5.76 -1.93 8.19
C ARG A 184 -4.41 -1.51 7.59
N TYR A 185 -3.51 -2.44 7.35
CA TYR A 185 -2.27 -2.17 6.62
C TYR A 185 -2.42 -2.64 5.18
N SER A 186 -2.28 -1.75 4.22
CA SER A 186 -2.32 -2.17 2.80
C SER A 186 -1.16 -3.09 2.50
N LEU A 187 0.01 -2.82 3.09
CA LEU A 187 1.17 -3.69 3.10
C LEU A 187 1.94 -3.56 4.42
N HIS A 188 2.21 -4.68 5.06
CA HIS A 188 2.85 -4.76 6.37
C HIS A 188 4.08 -5.69 6.30
N PHE A 189 5.26 -5.12 6.52
CA PHE A 189 6.49 -5.90 6.63
C PHE A 189 6.91 -6.06 8.08
N MET A 190 7.34 -7.26 8.42
CA MET A 190 7.94 -7.61 9.70
C MET A 190 9.16 -8.50 9.45
N TYR A 191 10.36 -8.07 9.87
CA TYR A 191 11.58 -8.89 9.79
C TYR A 191 11.88 -9.45 8.40
N SER A 192 11.77 -8.64 7.36
CA SER A 192 11.82 -9.08 5.95
C SER A 192 12.86 -8.29 5.15
N GLN A 193 13.42 -8.87 4.09
CA GLN A 193 14.57 -8.27 3.39
C GLN A 193 14.47 -8.35 1.87
N TYR A 194 15.05 -7.37 1.17
CA TYR A 194 15.22 -7.40 -0.30
C TYR A 194 13.92 -7.61 -1.09
N ASN A 195 12.79 -7.19 -0.52
CA ASN A 195 11.50 -7.24 -1.21
C ASN A 195 11.31 -5.99 -2.05
N LYS A 196 10.46 -6.13 -3.07
CA LYS A 196 10.22 -5.12 -4.07
C LYS A 196 8.73 -4.77 -4.12
N VAL A 197 8.39 -3.50 -3.92
CA VAL A 197 7.03 -2.99 -3.84
C VAL A 197 6.83 -1.93 -4.92
N GLU A 198 6.12 -2.29 -6.00
CA GLU A 198 5.98 -1.39 -7.16
C GLU A 198 4.56 -1.21 -7.65
N ALA A 199 4.24 0.01 -8.08
CA ALA A 199 3.01 0.31 -8.84
C ALA A 199 1.71 -0.13 -8.14
N ASN A 200 1.70 -0.22 -6.81
CA ASN A 200 0.50 -0.60 -6.06
C ASN A 200 -0.40 0.61 -5.80
N HIS A 201 -1.71 0.36 -5.71
CA HIS A 201 -2.73 1.36 -5.39
C HIS A 201 -3.37 1.06 -4.04
N PHE A 202 -3.03 1.86 -3.03
CA PHE A 202 -3.45 1.68 -1.66
C PHE A 202 -4.29 2.87 -1.21
N GLU A 203 -5.56 2.62 -0.87
CA GLU A 203 -6.51 3.71 -0.69
C GLU A 203 -7.53 3.42 0.42
N ASN A 204 -7.80 4.42 1.27
CA ASN A 204 -8.75 4.32 2.38
C ASN A 204 -8.45 3.14 3.31
N ASN A 205 -7.16 2.89 3.57
CA ASN A 205 -6.70 1.95 4.59
C ASN A 205 -6.25 2.73 5.83
N ALA A 206 -6.23 2.11 7.00
CA ALA A 206 -5.71 2.79 8.19
C ALA A 206 -4.23 3.19 8.01
N VAL A 207 -3.47 2.35 7.31
CA VAL A 207 -2.07 2.57 6.93
C VAL A 207 -1.84 2.10 5.49
N GLY A 208 -1.09 2.87 4.71
CA GLY A 208 -0.63 2.48 3.39
C GLY A 208 0.39 1.34 3.47
N ILE A 209 1.65 1.69 3.65
CA ILE A 209 2.76 0.73 3.79
C ILE A 209 3.41 0.94 5.16
N PHE A 210 3.76 -0.13 5.86
CA PHE A 210 4.59 -0.03 7.07
C PHE A 210 5.74 -1.04 7.02
N LEU A 211 6.96 -0.51 7.10
CA LEU A 211 8.21 -1.26 7.15
C LEU A 211 8.67 -1.36 8.61
N MET A 212 8.61 -2.56 9.19
CA MET A 212 9.10 -2.80 10.56
C MET A 212 10.22 -3.84 10.54
N TYR A 213 11.38 -3.47 11.08
CA TYR A 213 12.53 -4.37 11.28
C TYR A 213 12.98 -5.04 9.96
N SER A 214 12.84 -4.34 8.84
CA SER A 214 12.98 -4.88 7.50
C SER A 214 13.98 -4.04 6.72
N ASP A 215 14.83 -4.63 5.87
CA ASP A 215 15.95 -3.89 5.27
C ASP A 215 16.12 -4.19 3.78
N GLY A 216 16.76 -3.29 3.04
CA GLY A 216 17.01 -3.50 1.61
C GLY A 216 15.75 -3.46 0.76
N ILE A 217 14.68 -2.81 1.23
CA ILE A 217 13.38 -2.80 0.55
C ILE A 217 13.33 -1.66 -0.47
N VAL A 218 12.91 -1.98 -1.69
CA VAL A 218 12.62 -0.99 -2.72
C VAL A 218 11.12 -0.75 -2.77
N VAL A 219 10.70 0.49 -2.48
CA VAL A 219 9.30 0.94 -2.54
C VAL A 219 9.22 2.05 -3.58
N ARG A 220 8.64 1.75 -4.75
CA ARG A 220 8.59 2.73 -5.83
C ARG A 220 7.31 2.78 -6.63
N ASP A 221 7.02 3.96 -7.19
CA ASP A 221 5.88 4.19 -8.07
C ASP A 221 4.53 3.79 -7.45
N ASN A 222 4.39 3.78 -6.12
CA ASN A 222 3.14 3.40 -5.45
C ASN A 222 2.25 4.62 -5.22
N HIS A 223 0.94 4.44 -5.37
CA HIS A 223 -0.06 5.44 -5.01
C HIS A 223 -0.70 5.07 -3.68
N ILE A 224 -0.44 5.88 -2.65
CA ILE A 224 -1.01 5.74 -1.31
C ILE A 224 -1.86 6.95 -1.01
N SER A 225 -3.15 6.76 -0.73
CA SER A 225 -4.02 7.88 -0.38
C SER A 225 -5.07 7.59 0.68
N ARG A 226 -5.46 8.66 1.39
CA ARG A 226 -6.55 8.65 2.38
C ARG A 226 -6.31 7.67 3.53
N ALA A 227 -5.06 7.56 4.00
CA ALA A 227 -4.77 6.98 5.30
C ALA A 227 -5.12 7.98 6.40
N ALA A 228 -6.40 8.06 6.73
CA ALA A 228 -6.97 9.07 7.62
C ALA A 228 -7.20 8.53 9.05
N GLY A 229 -7.46 9.45 9.99
CA GLY A 229 -7.71 9.13 11.39
C GLY A 229 -6.45 9.18 12.27
N PRO A 230 -6.59 8.91 13.58
CA PRO A 230 -5.51 9.11 14.56
C PRO A 230 -4.24 8.32 14.28
N THR A 231 -4.36 7.16 13.64
CA THR A 231 -3.25 6.27 13.26
C THR A 231 -2.94 6.32 11.77
N GLY A 232 -3.48 7.32 11.05
CA GLY A 232 -3.38 7.43 9.61
C GLY A 232 -1.95 7.67 9.13
N VAL A 233 -1.33 6.69 8.49
CA VAL A 233 0.05 6.78 7.97
C VAL A 233 0.09 6.35 6.51
N GLY A 234 0.70 7.17 5.65
CA GLY A 234 0.97 6.81 4.26
C GLY A 234 2.03 5.72 4.17
N ILE A 235 3.27 6.05 4.50
CA ILE A 235 4.38 5.10 4.62
C ILE A 235 5.05 5.25 5.99
N GLY A 236 5.11 4.16 6.76
CA GLY A 236 5.75 4.12 8.07
C GLY A 236 7.04 3.30 8.06
N PHE A 237 8.00 3.75 8.86
CA PHE A 237 9.33 3.17 9.00
C PHE A 237 9.61 2.99 10.49
N LYS A 238 9.93 1.76 10.89
CA LYS A 238 10.38 1.44 12.25
C LYS A 238 11.56 0.49 12.20
N GLU A 239 12.70 0.98 12.66
CA GLU A 239 13.95 0.23 12.73
C GLU A 239 14.26 -0.48 11.40
N THR A 240 14.26 0.28 10.30
CA THR A 240 14.37 -0.23 8.92
C THR A 240 15.43 0.55 8.15
N SER A 241 16.24 -0.15 7.36
CA SER A 241 17.50 0.38 6.82
C SER A 241 17.75 -0.01 5.37
N ASP A 242 18.69 0.68 4.71
CA ASP A 242 19.06 0.44 3.31
C ASP A 242 17.85 0.48 2.35
N LEU A 243 17.01 1.51 2.54
CA LEU A 243 15.77 1.66 1.79
C LEU A 243 15.95 2.54 0.55
N LEU A 244 15.22 2.19 -0.51
CA LEU A 244 14.95 3.07 -1.64
C LEU A 244 13.46 3.37 -1.72
N ILE A 245 13.08 4.60 -1.41
CA ILE A 245 11.71 5.12 -1.45
C ILE A 245 11.64 6.12 -2.60
N GLU A 246 11.14 5.69 -3.76
CA GLU A 246 11.29 6.44 -5.02
C GLU A 246 9.97 6.64 -5.76
N GLY A 247 9.67 7.86 -6.23
CA GLY A 247 8.55 8.08 -7.16
C GLY A 247 7.15 7.76 -6.59
N ASN A 248 7.01 7.66 -5.26
CA ASN A 248 5.72 7.33 -4.66
C ASN A 248 4.84 8.58 -4.52
N GLU A 249 3.53 8.40 -4.67
CA GLU A 249 2.52 9.42 -4.39
C GLU A 249 1.86 9.14 -3.03
N VAL A 250 2.08 10.01 -2.04
CA VAL A 250 1.52 9.89 -0.69
C VAL A 250 0.61 11.07 -0.41
N LEU A 251 -0.71 10.83 -0.51
CA LEU A 251 -1.71 11.87 -0.64
C LEU A 251 -2.82 11.81 0.44
N ASN A 252 -3.17 12.95 1.04
CA ASN A 252 -4.32 13.05 1.96
C ASN A 252 -4.27 12.07 3.15
N CYS A 253 -3.09 11.81 3.68
CA CYS A 253 -2.89 11.00 4.88
C CYS A 253 -2.77 11.90 6.12
N ALA A 254 -3.11 11.38 7.31
CA ALA A 254 -2.90 12.15 8.54
C ALA A 254 -1.39 12.41 8.77
N THR A 255 -0.56 11.42 8.48
CA THR A 255 0.89 11.54 8.32
C THR A 255 1.30 10.93 6.98
N GLY A 256 2.02 11.66 6.14
CA GLY A 256 2.54 11.15 4.87
C GLY A 256 3.59 10.08 5.10
N LEU A 257 4.77 10.50 5.58
CA LEU A 257 5.87 9.63 5.99
C LEU A 257 6.03 9.66 7.51
N TYR A 258 6.12 8.51 8.16
CA TYR A 258 6.38 8.38 9.59
C TYR A 258 7.69 7.63 9.83
N ILE A 259 8.68 8.28 10.46
CA ILE A 259 10.04 7.74 10.61
C ILE A 259 10.38 7.55 12.08
N ASP A 260 10.73 6.32 12.44
CA ASP A 260 11.16 5.90 13.77
C ASP A 260 12.47 5.11 13.69
N VAL A 261 13.56 5.66 14.25
CA VAL A 261 14.91 5.05 14.35
C VAL A 261 15.30 4.30 13.07
N SER A 262 15.21 4.98 11.93
CA SER A 262 15.45 4.41 10.61
C SER A 262 16.38 5.35 9.83
N PRO A 263 17.53 4.91 9.30
CA PRO A 263 18.09 3.56 9.36
C PRO A 263 18.46 3.07 10.77
N PHE A 264 18.34 1.76 11.01
CA PHE A 264 18.73 1.12 12.28
C PHE A 264 20.10 0.45 12.19
N GLN A 265 20.41 -0.18 11.05
CA GLN A 265 21.70 -0.81 10.84
C GLN A 265 22.81 0.25 10.72
N PRO A 266 23.95 0.09 11.42
CA PRO A 266 25.08 1.00 11.29
C PRO A 266 25.55 1.13 9.84
N ASP A 267 26.04 2.32 9.48
CA ASP A 267 26.64 2.63 8.17
C ASP A 267 25.70 2.44 6.95
N THR A 268 24.39 2.32 7.18
CA THR A 268 23.38 2.31 6.11
C THR A 268 22.71 3.67 5.96
N VAL A 269 22.14 3.90 4.78
CA VAL A 269 21.44 5.14 4.43
C VAL A 269 20.09 4.79 3.82
N ASN A 270 19.05 5.53 4.17
CA ASN A 270 17.75 5.45 3.51
C ASN A 270 17.61 6.60 2.51
N HIS A 271 17.22 6.27 1.29
CA HIS A 271 17.08 7.22 0.19
C HIS A 271 15.60 7.49 -0.12
N PHE A 272 15.22 8.77 -0.07
CA PHE A 272 13.89 9.26 -0.41
C PHE A 272 14.00 10.19 -1.61
N HIS A 273 13.60 9.71 -2.79
CA HIS A 273 13.82 10.39 -4.06
C HIS A 273 12.54 10.55 -4.90
N ASP A 274 12.33 11.72 -5.52
CA ASP A 274 11.22 11.99 -6.46
C ASP A 274 9.81 11.61 -5.93
N ASN A 275 9.61 11.60 -4.61
CA ASN A 275 8.29 11.31 -4.05
C ASN A 275 7.42 12.56 -4.08
N LEU A 276 6.12 12.38 -4.34
CA LEU A 276 5.10 13.40 -4.13
C LEU A 276 4.44 13.18 -2.78
N ILE A 277 4.66 14.11 -1.85
CA ILE A 277 4.12 14.05 -0.49
C ILE A 277 3.19 15.26 -0.33
N ALA A 278 1.89 15.04 -0.55
CA ALA A 278 0.95 16.15 -0.70
C ALA A 278 -0.37 16.02 0.06
N TYR A 279 -0.90 17.16 0.48
CA TYR A 279 -2.19 17.29 1.18
C TYR A 279 -2.28 16.48 2.47
N ASN A 280 -1.15 16.16 3.10
CA ASN A 280 -1.11 15.41 4.34
C ASN A 280 -1.28 16.35 5.55
N GLY A 281 -1.77 15.81 6.68
CA GLY A 281 -1.75 16.54 7.95
C GLY A 281 -0.32 16.92 8.37
N VAL A 282 0.58 15.95 8.28
CA VAL A 282 2.03 16.16 8.36
C VAL A 282 2.69 15.46 7.17
N GLY A 283 3.53 16.16 6.39
CA GLY A 283 4.26 15.58 5.27
C GLY A 283 5.24 14.50 5.73
N VAL A 284 6.21 14.87 6.56
CA VAL A 284 7.15 13.94 7.23
C VAL A 284 7.09 14.13 8.73
N ARG A 285 6.78 13.07 9.47
CA ARG A 285 6.83 13.03 10.92
C ARG A 285 7.98 12.15 11.38
N TRP A 286 8.88 12.74 12.14
CA TRP A 286 9.91 12.03 12.87
C TRP A 286 9.45 11.77 14.30
N LEU A 287 9.64 10.54 14.77
CA LEU A 287 9.45 10.24 16.19
C LEU A 287 10.57 10.89 17.02
N ASN A 288 11.79 10.94 16.48
CA ASN A 288 13.00 11.44 17.13
C ASN A 288 13.92 12.16 16.13
N ASP A 289 14.98 12.82 16.59
CA ASP A 289 15.98 13.52 15.75
C ASP A 289 16.99 12.58 15.08
N TRP A 290 16.54 11.39 14.66
CA TRP A 290 17.40 10.36 14.07
C TRP A 290 18.03 10.81 12.75
N HIS A 291 19.13 10.16 12.37
CA HIS A 291 19.98 10.54 11.23
C HIS A 291 20.08 9.42 10.20
N GLY A 292 20.79 9.66 9.10
CA GLY A 292 21.10 8.62 8.09
C GLY A 292 20.08 8.52 6.96
N ASN A 293 19.28 9.56 6.74
CA ASN A 293 18.34 9.63 5.63
C ASN A 293 18.72 10.74 4.65
N VAL A 294 18.44 10.53 3.38
CA VAL A 294 18.70 11.49 2.29
C VAL A 294 17.38 11.76 1.57
N PHE A 295 16.91 13.01 1.66
CA PHE A 295 15.71 13.52 0.98
C PHE A 295 16.10 14.41 -0.18
N GLN A 296 15.93 13.89 -1.40
CA GLN A 296 16.35 14.56 -2.62
C GLN A 296 15.22 14.59 -3.66
N ASP A 297 15.06 15.72 -4.34
CA ASP A 297 14.11 15.87 -5.46
C ASP A 297 12.65 15.54 -5.13
N ASN A 298 12.26 15.58 -3.84
CA ASN A 298 10.87 15.32 -3.44
C ASN A 298 10.01 16.58 -3.60
N ARG A 299 8.71 16.37 -3.78
CA ARG A 299 7.72 17.45 -3.89
C ARG A 299 6.80 17.44 -2.67
N PHE A 300 6.92 18.48 -1.85
CA PHE A 300 6.04 18.75 -0.71
C PHE A 300 5.00 19.79 -1.12
N LYS A 301 3.72 19.41 -1.11
CA LYS A 301 2.65 20.28 -1.60
C LYS A 301 1.39 20.21 -0.75
N GLY A 302 0.92 21.35 -0.24
CA GLY A 302 -0.36 21.50 0.45
C GLY A 302 -0.44 20.69 1.74
N ASN A 303 0.70 20.26 2.29
CA ASN A 303 0.71 19.63 3.61
C ASN A 303 0.38 20.69 4.64
N VAL A 304 -0.40 20.32 5.65
CA VAL A 304 -0.67 21.21 6.78
C VAL A 304 0.64 21.57 7.46
N THR A 305 1.48 20.59 7.80
CA THR A 305 2.85 20.83 8.28
C THR A 305 3.82 20.04 7.42
N GLN A 306 4.81 20.67 6.81
CA GLN A 306 5.76 19.98 5.92
C GLN A 306 6.55 18.89 6.66
N VAL A 307 7.26 19.28 7.72
CA VAL A 307 8.07 18.38 8.56
C VAL A 307 7.81 18.66 10.03
N MET A 308 7.72 17.61 10.84
CA MET A 308 7.59 17.68 12.28
C MET A 308 8.51 16.67 12.96
N VAL A 309 9.14 17.06 14.07
CA VAL A 309 9.95 16.19 14.92
C VAL A 309 9.31 16.13 16.29
N THR A 310 8.93 14.94 16.73
CA THR A 310 8.20 14.75 17.99
C THR A 310 9.15 14.73 19.19
N GLY A 311 10.25 13.98 19.11
CA GLY A 311 11.31 13.92 20.09
C GLY A 311 12.58 14.59 19.57
N GLY A 312 13.13 15.54 20.32
CA GLY A 312 14.26 16.36 19.84
C GLY A 312 13.79 17.63 19.11
N LYS A 313 14.71 18.27 18.39
CA LYS A 313 14.50 19.65 17.89
C LYS A 313 14.60 19.80 16.38
N SER A 314 15.25 18.87 15.68
CA SER A 314 15.62 19.06 14.29
C SER A 314 15.73 17.74 13.52
N ALA A 315 15.36 17.78 12.24
CA ALA A 315 15.61 16.73 11.27
C ALA A 315 16.85 17.02 10.40
N ASN A 316 17.63 18.06 10.70
CA ASN A 316 18.86 18.45 9.98
C ASN A 316 20.06 17.54 10.22
N ARG A 317 19.90 16.48 11.02
CA ARG A 317 20.86 15.37 11.06
C ARG A 317 20.70 14.43 9.85
N ASN A 318 19.80 14.77 8.93
CA ASN A 318 19.56 14.13 7.65
C ASN A 318 19.87 15.12 6.52
N GLU A 319 20.12 14.60 5.32
CA GLU A 319 20.37 15.43 4.15
C GLU A 319 19.06 15.84 3.49
N TRP A 320 18.92 17.13 3.19
CA TRP A 320 17.82 17.73 2.45
C TRP A 320 18.42 18.57 1.32
N SER A 321 18.13 18.21 0.08
CA SER A 321 18.66 18.95 -1.08
C SER A 321 17.75 18.80 -2.27
N GLY A 322 17.47 19.88 -2.99
CA GLY A 322 16.72 19.79 -4.25
C GLY A 322 15.25 19.45 -4.03
N ASN A 323 14.69 19.66 -2.84
CA ASN A 323 13.26 19.41 -2.66
C ASN A 323 12.46 20.65 -3.07
N HIS A 324 11.27 20.43 -3.61
CA HIS A 324 10.29 21.49 -3.82
C HIS A 324 9.39 21.60 -2.59
N TRP A 325 9.25 22.82 -2.09
CA TRP A 325 8.39 23.17 -0.95
C TRP A 325 7.41 24.23 -1.43
N ASP A 326 6.11 23.97 -1.34
CA ASP A 326 5.10 24.90 -1.86
C ASP A 326 4.93 26.18 -1.01
N ASP A 327 5.51 26.20 0.18
CA ASP A 327 5.63 27.34 1.09
C ASP A 327 7.00 28.04 1.04
N TYR A 328 7.85 27.73 0.04
CA TYR A 328 9.09 28.46 -0.18
C TYR A 328 8.85 29.83 -0.83
N GLU A 329 9.19 30.90 -0.11
CA GLU A 329 9.00 32.30 -0.52
C GLU A 329 10.31 32.97 -1.02
N GLY A 330 11.33 32.18 -1.37
CA GLY A 330 12.60 32.72 -1.86
C GLY A 330 12.55 33.22 -3.30
N PHE A 331 13.71 33.65 -3.80
CA PHE A 331 13.89 34.17 -5.15
C PHE A 331 14.91 33.32 -5.90
N ASP A 332 14.73 33.27 -7.22
CA ASP A 332 15.69 32.73 -8.18
C ASP A 332 16.05 33.87 -9.14
N LEU A 333 17.11 34.61 -8.80
CA LEU A 333 17.58 35.77 -9.55
C LEU A 333 18.43 35.35 -10.76
N ASN A 334 19.02 34.16 -10.73
CA ASN A 334 19.90 33.67 -11.78
C ASN A 334 19.12 32.88 -12.87
N GLY A 335 17.89 32.47 -12.59
CA GLY A 335 16.96 31.78 -13.49
C GLY A 335 17.26 30.29 -13.69
N ASP A 336 17.98 29.64 -12.77
CA ASP A 336 18.36 28.22 -12.88
C ASP A 336 17.31 27.24 -12.31
N GLY A 337 16.23 27.73 -11.71
CA GLY A 337 15.15 26.95 -11.13
C GLY A 337 15.38 26.54 -9.67
N VAL A 338 16.53 26.88 -9.08
CA VAL A 338 16.88 26.68 -7.68
C VAL A 338 16.79 28.02 -6.96
N GLY A 339 16.30 28.00 -5.72
CA GLY A 339 16.25 29.21 -4.89
C GLY A 339 17.64 29.67 -4.47
N ASP A 340 17.91 30.98 -4.57
CA ASP A 340 19.18 31.61 -4.17
C ASP A 340 19.41 31.58 -2.64
N LYS A 341 18.39 31.23 -1.86
CA LYS A 341 18.45 31.10 -0.39
C LYS A 341 17.97 29.72 0.05
N PRO A 342 18.48 29.19 1.17
CA PRO A 342 17.95 27.96 1.74
C PRO A 342 16.46 28.09 2.09
N TYR A 343 15.71 27.01 1.92
CA TYR A 343 14.41 26.85 2.57
C TYR A 343 14.66 26.48 4.03
N GLN A 344 13.99 27.17 4.95
CA GLN A 344 14.15 26.96 6.39
C GLN A 344 12.80 26.85 7.07
N LEU A 345 12.54 25.69 7.68
CA LEU A 345 11.35 25.46 8.48
C LEU A 345 11.68 25.60 9.96
N TYR A 346 11.00 26.52 10.63
CA TYR A 346 11.13 26.75 12.06
C TYR A 346 9.94 26.19 12.84
N SER A 347 10.20 25.68 14.05
CA SER A 347 9.17 25.34 15.03
C SER A 347 9.23 26.34 16.18
N TYR A 348 8.12 27.01 16.41
CA TYR A 348 7.94 27.93 17.52
C TYR A 348 7.44 27.15 18.74
N ALA A 349 7.93 27.52 19.93
CA ALA A 349 7.66 26.80 21.18
C ALA A 349 6.16 26.77 21.55
N ASP A 350 5.36 27.68 21.00
CA ASP A 350 3.96 27.90 21.37
C ASP A 350 2.94 27.23 20.44
N ARG A 351 3.37 26.31 19.55
CA ARG A 351 2.44 25.61 18.65
C ARG A 351 1.44 24.75 19.44
N VAL A 352 0.31 25.36 19.77
CA VAL A 352 -0.81 24.79 20.52
C VAL A 352 -1.23 23.43 19.96
N TRP A 353 -1.12 23.22 18.64
CA TRP A 353 -1.51 21.97 18.00
C TRP A 353 -0.50 20.82 18.11
N MET A 354 0.74 21.09 18.54
CA MET A 354 1.69 20.05 18.92
C MET A 354 1.33 19.46 20.28
N ASP A 355 0.98 20.31 21.24
CA ASP A 355 0.56 19.89 22.58
C ASP A 355 -0.90 19.43 22.65
N VAL A 356 -1.76 20.02 21.81
CA VAL A 356 -3.20 19.75 21.73
C VAL A 356 -3.54 19.35 20.29
N PRO A 357 -3.39 18.06 19.90
CA PRO A 357 -3.62 17.60 18.54
C PRO A 357 -4.99 17.97 17.95
N SER A 358 -6.02 18.06 18.80
CA SER A 358 -7.37 18.49 18.37
C SER A 358 -7.43 19.95 17.90
N ALA A 359 -6.49 20.80 18.30
CA ALA A 359 -6.40 22.17 17.83
C ALA A 359 -6.04 22.27 16.33
N GLN A 360 -5.48 21.21 15.73
CA GLN A 360 -5.23 21.14 14.28
C GLN A 360 -6.51 21.37 13.45
N PHE A 361 -7.68 21.05 14.00
CA PHE A 361 -8.97 21.31 13.35
C PHE A 361 -9.19 22.79 13.01
N PHE A 362 -8.62 23.71 13.79
CA PHE A 362 -8.78 25.15 13.61
C PHE A 362 -7.68 25.78 12.75
N LYS A 363 -6.78 24.98 12.17
CA LYS A 363 -5.71 25.52 11.31
C LYS A 363 -6.31 26.20 10.06
N GLY A 364 -5.75 27.34 9.66
CA GLY A 364 -6.35 28.18 8.61
C GLY A 364 -7.49 29.08 9.11
N SER A 365 -7.90 28.98 10.38
CA SER A 365 -8.82 29.97 10.96
C SER A 365 -8.11 31.30 11.18
N PRO A 366 -8.79 32.45 11.02
CA PRO A 366 -8.17 33.76 11.19
C PRO A 366 -7.46 33.96 12.53
N MET A 367 -7.94 33.30 13.59
CA MET A 367 -7.33 33.38 14.92
C MET A 367 -6.01 32.63 15.02
N LEU A 368 -5.92 31.41 14.45
CA LEU A 368 -4.65 30.67 14.46
C LEU A 368 -3.64 31.24 13.46
N GLU A 369 -4.09 31.78 12.33
CA GLU A 369 -3.19 32.50 11.40
C GLU A 369 -2.62 33.77 12.03
N MET A 370 -3.41 34.51 12.81
CA MET A 370 -2.92 35.65 13.59
C MET A 370 -1.90 35.21 14.66
N LEU A 371 -2.15 34.08 15.33
CA LEU A 371 -1.21 33.55 16.32
C LEU A 371 0.11 33.10 15.66
N ASP A 372 0.06 32.38 14.53
CA ASP A 372 1.26 31.98 13.76
C ASP A 372 2.05 33.21 13.29
N PHE A 373 1.36 34.27 12.84
CA PHE A 373 2.01 35.54 12.49
C PHE A 373 2.70 36.20 13.69
N LEU A 374 2.06 36.25 14.85
CA LEU A 374 2.64 36.82 16.06
C LEU A 374 3.85 36.01 16.54
N GLU A 375 3.77 34.66 16.50
CA GLU A 375 4.89 33.77 16.82
C GLU A 375 6.08 33.99 15.90
N ARG A 376 5.86 34.22 14.60
CA ARG A 376 6.93 34.56 13.65
C ARG A 376 7.52 35.96 13.89
N LEU A 377 6.69 36.93 14.26
CA LEU A 377 7.09 38.33 14.41
C LEU A 377 7.85 38.60 15.72
N ALA A 378 7.39 37.99 16.82
CA ALA A 378 7.93 38.24 18.17
C ALA A 378 7.85 36.95 19.01
N PRO A 379 8.67 35.93 18.70
CA PRO A 379 8.66 34.69 19.46
C PRO A 379 9.15 34.90 20.90
N PHE A 380 8.50 34.24 21.86
CA PHE A 380 8.89 34.33 23.28
C PHE A 380 10.19 33.58 23.61
N SER A 381 10.64 32.70 22.72
CA SER A 381 11.92 31.98 22.76
C SER A 381 12.47 31.79 21.35
N ASP A 382 13.79 31.59 21.21
CA ASP A 382 14.38 31.28 19.90
C ASP A 382 13.72 30.02 19.31
N PRO A 383 13.20 30.08 18.06
CA PRO A 383 12.57 28.92 17.45
C PRO A 383 13.60 27.87 17.06
N ASP A 384 13.21 26.61 17.13
CA ASP A 384 14.06 25.50 16.70
C ASP A 384 14.03 25.37 15.17
N LEU A 385 15.20 25.32 14.53
CA LEU A 385 15.32 25.05 13.11
C LEU A 385 15.07 23.56 12.84
N VAL A 386 13.92 23.23 12.28
CA VAL A 386 13.48 21.84 12.06
C VAL A 386 14.16 21.26 10.82
N VAL A 387 14.10 21.97 9.70
CA VAL A 387 14.69 21.55 8.41
C VAL A 387 15.31 22.76 7.73
N SER A 388 16.45 22.55 7.08
CA SER A 388 17.09 23.45 6.13
C SER A 388 17.39 22.67 4.86
N ASP A 389 16.90 23.14 3.72
CA ASP A 389 17.28 22.64 2.39
C ASP A 389 18.05 23.77 1.70
N ASP A 390 19.33 23.55 1.40
CA ASP A 390 20.21 24.57 0.85
C ASP A 390 19.96 24.84 -0.64
N LYS A 391 19.24 23.95 -1.33
CA LYS A 391 19.00 24.03 -2.78
C LYS A 391 17.51 23.76 -3.07
N PRO A 392 16.58 24.55 -2.51
CA PRO A 392 15.16 24.30 -2.73
C PRO A 392 14.80 24.61 -4.18
N TYR A 393 13.94 23.79 -4.75
CA TYR A 393 13.43 24.00 -6.11
C TYR A 393 12.26 24.98 -6.16
N MET A 394 12.28 25.91 -7.11
CA MET A 394 11.27 26.99 -7.22
C MET A 394 9.88 26.49 -7.65
N ARG A 395 9.79 25.43 -8.46
CA ARG A 395 8.51 24.91 -9.00
C ARG A 395 8.40 23.40 -8.80
N GLY A 396 7.18 22.88 -8.69
CA GLY A 396 6.95 21.43 -8.62
C GLY A 396 7.03 20.73 -9.98
N ASP A 397 6.99 21.48 -11.09
CA ASP A 397 7.00 20.96 -12.46
C ASP A 397 8.41 20.87 -13.03
N PHE A 398 9.19 19.89 -12.59
CA PHE A 398 10.40 19.50 -13.29
C PHE A 398 10.19 18.14 -13.96
N GLN A 399 10.53 18.05 -15.25
CA GLN A 399 10.73 16.75 -15.89
C GLN A 399 12.07 16.21 -15.43
N VAL A 400 12.04 15.09 -14.70
CA VAL A 400 13.22 14.29 -14.43
C VAL A 400 13.90 14.02 -15.76
N ALA A 401 15.16 14.43 -15.92
CA ALA A 401 15.99 14.00 -17.02
C ALA A 401 16.14 12.49 -16.88
N ALA A 402 15.23 11.74 -17.53
CA ALA A 402 15.19 10.30 -17.46
C ALA A 402 16.58 9.75 -17.83
N LEU A 403 17.26 9.14 -16.87
CA LEU A 403 18.34 8.21 -17.14
C LEU A 403 17.74 7.00 -17.85
N ARG A 404 17.49 7.16 -19.16
CA ARG A 404 17.20 6.07 -20.08
C ARG A 404 18.43 5.19 -20.14
N ARG A 405 18.48 4.13 -19.32
CA ARG A 405 19.25 2.93 -19.66
C ARG A 405 18.37 2.03 -20.52
N THR A 406 18.69 2.06 -21.81
CA THR A 406 18.10 1.35 -22.93
C THR A 406 18.02 -0.17 -22.70
N ALA A 407 16.84 -0.75 -22.95
CA ALA A 407 16.67 -2.14 -23.39
C ALA A 407 15.80 -2.16 -24.67
N PRO A 408 16.01 -3.12 -25.60
CA PRO A 408 15.68 -2.95 -27.00
C PRO A 408 14.20 -3.21 -27.31
N GLN A 409 13.64 -2.38 -28.19
CA GLN A 409 12.27 -2.43 -28.68
C GLN A 409 12.00 -3.74 -29.45
N ARG A 410 10.92 -4.45 -29.08
CA ARG A 410 10.21 -5.37 -29.97
C ARG A 410 8.96 -4.66 -30.50
N GLY A 411 8.77 -4.75 -31.82
CA GLY A 411 7.82 -3.96 -32.59
C GLY A 411 6.34 -4.21 -32.31
N GLN A 412 5.54 -3.18 -32.57
CA GLN A 412 4.09 -3.22 -32.66
C GLN A 412 3.64 -3.47 -34.12
N PRO A 413 2.55 -4.22 -34.35
CA PRO A 413 1.74 -4.13 -35.57
C PRO A 413 0.59 -3.10 -35.43
N PRO A 414 -0.01 -2.67 -36.55
CA PRO A 414 -0.65 -1.35 -36.68
C PRO A 414 -2.14 -1.29 -36.30
N GLU A 415 -2.59 -0.05 -36.12
CA GLU A 415 -3.93 0.44 -35.79
C GLU A 415 -5.05 0.00 -36.74
N GLU A 416 -6.24 -0.25 -36.19
CA GLU A 416 -7.51 -0.17 -36.90
C GLU A 416 -8.45 0.84 -36.21
N ALA A 417 -9.23 1.52 -37.06
CA ALA A 417 -9.94 2.76 -36.80
C ALA A 417 -11.39 2.57 -36.30
N GLY A 418 -11.78 3.44 -35.37
CA GLY A 418 -13.03 4.21 -35.42
C GLY A 418 -14.36 3.53 -35.06
N GLU A 419 -14.93 3.87 -33.90
CA GLU A 419 -16.38 3.94 -33.74
C GLU A 419 -16.81 5.05 -32.75
N ALA A 420 -17.90 5.75 -33.09
CA ALA A 420 -18.36 6.99 -32.46
C ALA A 420 -19.22 6.77 -31.19
N PRO A 421 -19.35 7.77 -30.28
CA PRO A 421 -19.95 7.56 -28.96
C PRO A 421 -21.47 7.79 -28.93
N ARG A 422 -22.17 7.07 -28.02
CA ARG A 422 -23.55 7.37 -27.60
C ARG A 422 -23.55 8.06 -26.21
N PRO A 423 -24.51 8.97 -25.92
CA PRO A 423 -24.41 9.86 -24.76
C PRO A 423 -24.84 9.17 -23.46
N GLY A 424 -24.00 9.33 -22.43
CA GLY A 424 -24.27 8.90 -21.06
C GLY A 424 -24.94 10.00 -20.23
N SER A 425 -25.92 9.59 -19.43
CA SER A 425 -26.62 10.37 -18.41
C SER A 425 -25.66 10.86 -17.33
N GLY A 426 -25.63 12.19 -17.12
CA GLY A 426 -24.78 12.85 -16.14
C GLY A 426 -25.27 12.70 -14.70
N ALA A 427 -24.37 12.21 -13.85
CA ALA A 427 -24.24 12.66 -12.47
C ALA A 427 -22.75 12.96 -12.28
N ALA A 428 -22.39 14.23 -12.11
CA ALA A 428 -21.00 14.64 -11.93
C ALA A 428 -20.49 14.10 -10.59
N ALA A 429 -19.52 13.17 -10.64
CA ALA A 429 -18.76 12.78 -9.47
C ALA A 429 -17.90 13.97 -9.03
N ALA A 430 -17.75 14.17 -7.71
CA ALA A 430 -16.80 15.13 -7.18
C ALA A 430 -15.39 14.83 -7.72
N PRO A 431 -14.58 15.84 -8.07
CA PRO A 431 -13.26 15.63 -8.66
C PRO A 431 -12.42 14.77 -7.74
N SER A 432 -11.70 13.81 -8.31
CA SER A 432 -10.77 13.00 -7.52
C SER A 432 -9.62 13.89 -7.03
N SER A 433 -8.94 13.48 -5.96
CA SER A 433 -7.75 14.18 -5.47
C SER A 433 -6.66 14.32 -6.56
N LEU A 434 -6.62 13.38 -7.51
CA LEU A 434 -5.75 13.43 -8.68
C LEU A 434 -6.16 14.54 -9.66
N ASP A 435 -7.46 14.78 -9.84
CA ASP A 435 -7.97 15.85 -10.71
C ASP A 435 -7.69 17.23 -10.10
N LEU A 436 -7.86 17.38 -8.79
CA LEU A 436 -7.48 18.60 -8.07
C LEU A 436 -5.97 18.86 -8.10
N LEU A 437 -5.15 17.80 -8.05
CA LEU A 437 -3.70 17.89 -8.18
C LEU A 437 -3.29 18.32 -9.60
N ARG A 438 -3.89 17.74 -10.65
CA ARG A 438 -3.62 18.13 -12.05
C ARG A 438 -3.97 19.59 -12.31
N GLN A 439 -5.12 20.03 -11.82
CA GLN A 439 -5.53 21.43 -11.88
C GLN A 439 -4.56 22.35 -11.13
N SER A 440 -4.09 21.96 -9.94
CA SER A 440 -3.13 22.76 -9.17
C SER A 440 -1.70 22.70 -9.69
N LEU A 441 -1.39 21.78 -10.61
CA LEU A 441 -0.12 21.69 -11.34
C LEU A 441 -0.20 22.33 -12.75
N GLY A 442 -1.28 23.03 -13.08
CA GLY A 442 -1.43 23.69 -14.38
C GLY A 442 -1.47 22.73 -15.57
N ARG A 443 -1.88 21.47 -15.36
CA ARG A 443 -2.07 20.48 -16.44
C ARG A 443 -3.57 20.28 -16.68
N GLU A 444 -4.08 20.90 -17.75
CA GLU A 444 -5.34 20.48 -18.38
C GLU A 444 -5.16 19.22 -19.22
#